data_AF-A0A397N796-F1
#
_entry.id   AF-A0A397N796-F1
#
_cell.length_a   1.000
_cell.length_b   1.000
_cell.length_c   1.000
_cell.angle_alpha   90.00
_cell.angle_beta   90.00
_cell.angle_gamma   90.00
#
_symmetry.space_group_name_H-M   'P 1'
#
loop_
_entity.id
_entity.type
_entity.pdbx_description
1 polymer ?
#
loop_
_entity_poly.entity_id
_entity_poly.type
_entity_poly.pdbx_seq_one_letter_code
_entity_poly.pdbx_strand_id
1 'polypeptide(L)'
;MVLEFQCIYGQKHPVLGDVWYRFPRCLVAGGDRYDRYMCSALFMTMHTPEECSQALEKIDLVKSKKAIEEQFGINDTYITFSANGAQVEILIEEESNAAEGCFNLEEFRKAICAWQEFLRKPESTCKIQVSIA
;
A
#
# COMPACT_ATOMS: atom_id res chain seq x y z
N MET A 1 0.49 -10.76 -10.82
CA MET A 1 1.43 -9.83 -10.17
C MET A 1 1.64 -10.26 -8.73
N VAL A 2 2.88 -10.26 -8.20
CA VAL A 2 3.20 -10.73 -6.84
C VAL A 2 3.90 -9.63 -6.05
N LEU A 3 3.34 -9.29 -4.90
CA LEU A 3 3.95 -8.38 -3.92
C LEU A 3 4.57 -9.17 -2.78
N GLU A 4 5.65 -8.65 -2.22
CA GLU A 4 6.32 -9.15 -1.03
C GLU A 4 6.40 -8.04 0.01
N PHE A 5 6.01 -8.36 1.23
CA PHE A 5 6.12 -7.51 2.40
C PHE A 5 7.08 -8.18 3.38
N GLN A 6 8.14 -7.48 3.76
CA GLN A 6 9.15 -8.00 4.68
C GLN A 6 9.66 -6.91 5.61
N CYS A 7 10.20 -7.32 6.76
CA CYS A 7 11.00 -6.44 7.58
C CYS A 7 12.49 -6.61 7.27
N ILE A 8 13.19 -5.48 7.11
CA ILE A 8 14.63 -5.42 6.86
C ILE A 8 15.33 -4.93 8.13
N TYR A 9 16.37 -5.65 8.57
CA TYR A 9 17.13 -5.25 9.75
C TYR A 9 17.90 -3.95 9.48
N GLY A 10 17.62 -2.94 10.30
CA GLY A 10 18.13 -1.58 10.18
C GLY A 10 19.38 -1.28 11.01
N GLN A 11 19.89 -2.26 11.75
CA GLN A 11 20.91 -2.15 12.81
C GLN A 11 20.34 -1.81 14.20
N LYS A 12 21.25 -1.84 15.19
CA LYS A 12 20.95 -1.57 16.58
C LYS A 12 21.06 -0.06 16.87
N HIS A 13 19.94 0.56 17.23
CA HIS A 13 19.90 1.92 17.74
C HIS A 13 20.29 1.95 19.23
N PRO A 14 21.11 2.92 19.69
CA PRO A 14 21.60 2.95 21.07
C PRO A 14 20.50 3.04 22.13
N VAL A 15 19.31 3.54 21.77
CA VAL A 15 18.15 3.70 22.67
C VAL A 15 17.05 2.68 22.40
N LEU A 16 16.79 2.34 21.13
CA LEU A 16 15.63 1.53 20.74
C LEU A 16 15.96 0.03 20.62
N GLY A 17 17.24 -0.33 20.66
CA GLY A 17 17.67 -1.70 20.41
C GLY A 17 17.62 -2.03 18.92
N ASP A 18 17.21 -3.25 18.58
CA ASP A 18 17.13 -3.71 17.19
C ASP A 18 16.02 -2.98 16.43
N VAL A 19 16.38 -2.30 15.34
CA VAL A 19 15.44 -1.57 14.47
C VAL A 19 15.14 -2.41 13.23
N TRP A 20 13.87 -2.42 12.83
CA TRP A 20 13.39 -3.12 11.64
C TRP A 20 12.57 -2.17 10.77
N TYR A 21 12.82 -2.18 9.46
CA TYR A 21 12.10 -1.39 8.48
C TYR A 21 11.13 -2.25 7.70
N ARG A 22 9.85 -1.88 7.72
CA ARG A 22 8.84 -2.49 6.87
C ARG A 22 9.08 -2.11 5.42
N PHE A 23 9.11 -3.09 4.53
CA PHE A 23 9.50 -2.89 3.15
C PHE A 23 8.58 -3.67 2.21
N PRO A 24 7.63 -2.99 1.54
CA PRO A 24 6.89 -3.58 0.45
C PRO A 24 7.66 -3.50 -0.86
N ARG A 25 7.58 -4.56 -1.66
CA ARG A 25 8.14 -4.59 -3.02
C ARG A 25 7.38 -5.50 -3.97
N CYS A 26 7.52 -5.27 -5.26
CA CYS A 26 7.10 -6.15 -6.34
C CYS A 26 8.21 -7.15 -6.67
N LEU A 27 7.85 -8.42 -6.91
CA LEU A 27 8.83 -9.48 -7.25
C LEU A 27 8.92 -9.78 -8.75
N VAL A 28 8.10 -9.13 -9.58
CA VAL A 28 7.97 -9.45 -11.00
C VAL A 28 8.71 -8.42 -11.85
N ALA A 29 9.46 -8.88 -12.85
CA ALA A 29 10.09 -8.00 -13.84
C ALA A 29 9.03 -7.17 -14.59
N GLY A 30 9.27 -5.87 -14.75
CA GLY A 30 8.26 -4.92 -15.26
C GLY A 30 7.21 -4.52 -14.22
N GLY A 31 7.47 -4.82 -12.94
CA GLY A 31 6.65 -4.45 -11.79
C GLY A 31 6.89 -3.03 -11.27
N ASP A 32 7.72 -2.22 -11.93
CA ASP A 32 8.15 -0.88 -11.48
C ASP A 32 6.97 0.02 -11.13
N ARG A 33 5.88 -0.08 -11.89
CA ARG A 33 4.61 0.59 -11.62
C ARG A 33 4.03 0.22 -10.25
N TYR A 34 4.04 -1.06 -9.89
CA TYR A 34 3.52 -1.54 -8.60
C TYR A 34 4.44 -1.12 -7.45
N ASP A 35 5.75 -1.16 -7.64
CA ASP A 35 6.70 -0.64 -6.65
C ASP A 35 6.48 0.86 -6.42
N ARG A 36 6.49 1.65 -7.50
CA ARG A 36 6.39 3.11 -7.44
C ARG A 36 5.10 3.58 -6.80
N TYR A 37 3.95 3.06 -7.24
CA TYR A 37 2.66 3.59 -6.78
C TYR A 37 2.04 2.74 -5.67
N MET A 38 1.84 1.43 -5.89
CA MET A 38 1.10 0.60 -4.94
C MET A 38 1.90 0.36 -3.65
N CYS A 39 3.15 -0.10 -3.77
CA CYS A 39 4.00 -0.36 -2.61
C CYS A 39 4.33 0.93 -1.85
N SER A 40 4.67 2.00 -2.56
CA SER A 40 4.93 3.29 -1.90
C SER A 40 3.68 3.86 -1.23
N ALA A 41 2.48 3.78 -1.84
CA ALA A 41 1.26 4.24 -1.20
C ALA A 41 0.96 3.48 0.10
N LEU A 42 1.08 2.15 0.09
CA LEU A 42 0.91 1.34 1.31
C LEU A 42 1.92 1.75 2.39
N PHE A 43 3.19 1.91 2.01
CA PHE A 43 4.26 2.28 2.93
C PHE A 43 4.08 3.69 3.52
N MET A 44 3.65 4.67 2.70
CA MET A 44 3.57 6.08 3.09
C MET A 44 2.25 6.45 3.78
N THR A 45 1.17 5.69 3.58
CA THR A 45 -0.17 6.07 4.06
C THR A 45 -0.78 5.11 5.08
N MET A 46 -0.30 3.87 5.17
CA MET A 46 -0.90 2.83 6.04
C MET A 46 0.15 2.22 6.95
N HIS A 47 0.44 2.88 8.07
CA HIS A 47 1.45 2.44 9.03
C HIS A 47 0.91 1.44 10.08
N THR A 48 -0.41 1.42 10.25
CA THR A 48 -1.13 0.63 11.27
C THR A 48 -2.23 -0.24 10.64
N PRO A 49 -2.59 -1.37 11.28
CA PRO A 49 -3.73 -2.17 10.83
C PRO A 49 -5.05 -1.40 10.79
N GLU A 50 -5.23 -0.40 11.66
CA GLU A 50 -6.42 0.46 11.74
C GLU A 50 -6.53 1.37 10.52
N GLU A 51 -5.43 1.97 10.07
CA GLU A 51 -5.39 2.76 8.82
C GLU A 51 -5.75 1.90 7.60
N CYS A 52 -5.29 0.63 7.57
CA CYS A 52 -5.71 -0.31 6.53
C CYS A 52 -7.22 -0.57 6.59
N SER A 53 -7.80 -0.74 7.80
CA SER A 53 -9.25 -0.92 7.96
C SER A 53 -10.03 0.28 7.43
N GLN A 54 -9.59 1.50 7.72
CA GLN A 54 -10.22 2.73 7.23
C GLN A 54 -10.19 2.82 5.70
N ALA A 55 -9.06 2.46 5.08
CA ALA A 55 -8.97 2.40 3.62
C ALA A 55 -9.90 1.33 3.03
N LEU A 56 -10.00 0.15 3.65
CA LEU A 56 -10.91 -0.91 3.24
C LEU A 56 -12.39 -0.51 3.36
N GLU A 57 -12.76 0.23 4.40
CA GLU A 57 -14.11 0.77 4.58
C GLU A 57 -14.48 1.76 3.46
N LYS A 58 -13.54 2.63 3.06
CA LYS A 58 -13.72 3.54 1.92
C LYS A 58 -13.94 2.79 0.61
N ILE A 59 -13.16 1.73 0.37
CA ILE A 59 -13.39 0.83 -0.77
C ILE A 59 -14.80 0.22 -0.71
N ASP A 60 -15.26 -0.20 0.47
CA ASP A 60 -16.59 -0.80 0.63
C ASP A 60 -17.72 0.22 0.42
N LEU A 61 -17.54 1.49 0.77
CA LEU A 61 -18.49 2.58 0.45
C LEU A 61 -18.64 2.78 -1.06
N VAL A 62 -17.53 2.78 -1.79
CA VAL A 62 -17.52 2.90 -3.26
C VAL A 62 -18.14 1.66 -3.91
N LYS A 63 -17.74 0.46 -3.49
CA LYS A 63 -18.28 -0.81 -4.03
C LYS A 63 -19.78 -0.95 -3.79
N SER A 64 -20.28 -0.47 -2.64
CA SER A 64 -21.71 -0.48 -2.31
C SER A 64 -22.50 0.68 -2.94
N LYS A 65 -21.86 1.53 -3.77
CA LYS A 65 -22.44 2.72 -4.41
C LYS A 65 -23.00 3.74 -3.40
N LYS A 66 -22.53 3.69 -2.15
CA LYS A 66 -22.87 4.67 -1.11
C LYS A 66 -22.05 5.95 -1.24
N ALA A 67 -20.89 5.85 -1.90
CA ALA A 67 -20.08 6.98 -2.34
C ALA A 67 -19.72 6.78 -3.82
N ILE A 68 -19.57 7.89 -4.56
CA ILE A 68 -19.06 7.86 -5.94
C ILE A 68 -17.53 7.69 -5.91
N GLU A 69 -16.90 8.37 -4.97
CA GLU A 69 -15.46 8.44 -4.79
C GLU A 69 -15.14 8.64 -3.31
N GLU A 70 -14.02 8.06 -2.87
CA GLU A 70 -13.48 8.24 -1.53
C GLU A 70 -11.97 8.42 -1.59
N GLN A 71 -11.44 9.37 -0.84
CA GLN A 71 -9.99 9.62 -0.77
C GLN A 71 -9.41 9.11 0.56
N PHE A 72 -8.20 8.55 0.50
CA PHE A 72 -7.40 8.15 1.66
C PHE A 72 -5.94 8.55 1.43
N GLY A 73 -5.29 9.22 2.39
CA GLY A 73 -3.93 9.68 2.19
C GLY A 73 -3.38 10.46 3.36
N ILE A 74 -2.07 10.66 3.36
CA ILE A 74 -1.34 11.46 4.34
C ILE A 74 -0.29 12.27 3.58
N ASN A 75 -0.16 13.55 3.92
CA ASN A 75 0.81 14.47 3.32
C ASN A 75 0.76 14.47 1.78
N ASP A 76 1.87 14.12 1.14
CA ASP A 76 2.08 14.22 -0.30
C ASP A 76 1.66 12.95 -1.05
N THR A 77 0.93 12.04 -0.42
CA THR A 77 0.43 10.82 -1.05
C THR A 77 -1.03 10.58 -0.71
N TYR A 78 -1.86 10.47 -1.73
CA TYR A 78 -3.26 10.12 -1.57
C TYR A 78 -3.73 9.12 -2.63
N ILE A 79 -4.77 8.39 -2.24
CA ILE A 79 -5.37 7.31 -3.00
C ILE A 79 -6.84 7.66 -3.16
N THR A 80 -7.29 7.71 -4.40
CA THR A 80 -8.67 8.00 -4.78
C THR A 80 -9.33 6.70 -5.23
N PHE A 81 -10.28 6.21 -4.43
CA PHE A 81 -11.07 5.02 -4.72
C PHE A 81 -12.34 5.41 -5.46
N SER A 82 -12.59 4.79 -6.62
CA SER A 82 -13.80 5.00 -7.41
C SER A 82 -14.21 3.71 -8.14
N ALA A 83 -15.34 3.75 -8.85
CA ALA A 83 -15.75 2.64 -9.72
C ALA A 83 -14.71 2.31 -10.83
N ASN A 84 -13.83 3.26 -11.16
CA ASN A 84 -12.81 3.08 -12.19
C ASN A 84 -11.53 2.40 -11.65
N GLY A 85 -11.35 2.35 -10.32
CA GLY A 85 -10.15 1.81 -9.71
C GLY A 85 -9.69 2.56 -8.47
N ALA A 86 -8.46 2.28 -8.06
CA ALA A 86 -7.72 3.00 -7.04
C ALA A 86 -6.61 3.80 -7.72
N GLN A 87 -6.77 5.12 -7.78
CA GLN A 87 -5.78 6.04 -8.32
C GLN A 87 -4.84 6.49 -7.21
N VAL A 88 -3.55 6.20 -7.34
CA VAL A 88 -2.50 6.72 -6.44
C VAL A 88 -1.92 8.00 -7.03
N GLU A 89 -1.80 9.04 -6.21
CA GLU A 89 -1.17 10.31 -6.56
C GLU A 89 -0.10 10.66 -5.53
N ILE A 90 1.12 10.93 -6.00
CA ILE A 90 2.28 11.31 -5.19
C ILE A 90 2.72 12.72 -5.62
N LEU A 91 2.42 13.73 -4.82
CA LEU A 91 2.49 15.15 -5.20
C LEU A 91 3.90 15.71 -5.43
N ILE A 92 4.94 15.03 -4.94
CA ILE A 92 6.32 15.52 -5.07
C ILE A 92 6.93 15.16 -6.43
N GLU A 93 6.34 14.22 -7.16
CA GLU A 93 6.85 13.80 -8.46
C GLU A 93 6.13 14.60 -9.58
N GLU A 94 6.86 15.43 -10.34
CA GLU A 94 6.38 15.98 -11.61
C GLU A 94 6.22 14.84 -12.63
N GLU A 95 5.08 14.14 -12.56
CA GLU A 95 4.88 12.95 -13.37
C GLU A 95 4.27 13.23 -14.73
N SER A 96 4.94 12.77 -15.77
CA SER A 96 4.45 12.81 -17.14
C SER A 96 3.27 11.85 -17.41
N ASN A 97 2.98 10.89 -16.53
CA ASN A 97 1.94 9.88 -16.75
C ASN A 97 1.19 9.45 -15.47
N ALA A 98 0.40 10.35 -14.89
CA ALA A 98 -0.42 10.09 -13.70
C ALA A 98 -1.36 8.86 -13.83
N ALA A 99 -1.71 8.44 -15.05
CA ALA A 99 -2.55 7.28 -15.29
C ALA A 99 -1.89 5.95 -14.86
N GLU A 100 -0.55 5.91 -14.76
CA GLU A 100 0.17 4.75 -14.23
C GLU A 100 -0.12 4.52 -12.75
N GLY A 101 -0.60 5.52 -12.00
CA GLY A 101 -1.05 5.32 -10.62
C GLY A 101 -2.38 4.56 -10.47
N CYS A 102 -3.12 4.26 -11.56
CA CYS A 102 -4.47 3.69 -11.48
C CYS A 102 -4.52 2.16 -11.50
N PHE A 103 -4.89 1.53 -10.39
CA PHE A 103 -5.03 0.08 -10.28
C PHE A 103 -6.48 -0.38 -10.27
N ASN A 104 -6.71 -1.64 -10.62
CA ASN A 104 -8.00 -2.26 -10.38
C ASN A 104 -8.33 -2.25 -8.87
N LEU A 105 -9.58 -1.93 -8.54
CA LEU A 105 -9.99 -1.76 -7.14
C LEU A 105 -9.87 -3.05 -6.31
N GLU A 106 -10.11 -4.22 -6.90
CA GLU A 106 -9.94 -5.51 -6.21
C GLU A 106 -8.47 -5.88 -6.02
N GLU A 107 -7.62 -5.61 -7.03
CA GLU A 107 -6.17 -5.80 -6.89
C GLU A 107 -5.63 -4.96 -5.74
N PHE A 108 -6.04 -3.69 -5.68
CA PHE A 108 -5.62 -2.78 -4.62
C PHE A 108 -6.17 -3.21 -3.25
N ARG A 109 -7.43 -3.65 -3.19
CA ARG A 109 -8.03 -4.21 -1.96
C ARG A 109 -7.24 -5.41 -1.45
N LYS A 110 -6.87 -6.36 -2.32
CA LYS A 110 -6.03 -7.52 -1.95
C LYS A 110 -4.69 -7.08 -1.38
N ALA A 111 -4.06 -6.07 -1.98
CA ALA A 111 -2.80 -5.51 -1.49
C ALA A 111 -2.95 -4.92 -0.07
N ILE A 112 -4.00 -4.12 0.18
CA ILE A 112 -4.29 -3.57 1.52
C ILE A 112 -4.54 -4.69 2.53
N CYS A 113 -5.34 -5.72 2.19
CA CYS A 113 -5.59 -6.84 3.11
C CYS A 113 -4.29 -7.56 3.50
N ALA A 114 -3.44 -7.89 2.53
CA ALA A 114 -2.17 -8.56 2.79
C ALA A 114 -1.20 -7.65 3.56
N TRP A 115 -1.22 -6.34 3.30
CA TRP A 115 -0.43 -5.36 4.05
C TRP A 115 -0.90 -5.29 5.50
N GLN A 116 -2.21 -5.26 5.73
CA GLN A 116 -2.80 -5.28 7.06
C GLN A 116 -2.40 -6.54 7.85
N GLU A 117 -2.43 -7.71 7.21
CA GLU A 117 -1.95 -8.96 7.81
C GLU A 117 -0.46 -8.90 8.16
N PHE A 118 0.35 -8.28 7.30
CA PHE A 118 1.76 -8.05 7.53
C PHE A 118 2.03 -7.14 8.73
N LEU A 119 1.30 -6.03 8.86
CA LEU A 119 1.43 -5.10 9.98
C LEU A 119 1.10 -5.73 11.35
N ARG A 120 0.33 -6.82 11.37
CA ARG A 120 0.00 -7.55 12.61
C ARG A 120 1.07 -8.56 13.03
N LYS A 121 2.05 -8.86 12.18
CA LYS A 121 3.09 -9.86 12.48
C LYS A 121 4.30 -9.22 13.19
N PRO A 122 5.00 -9.97 14.06
CA PRO A 122 6.24 -9.47 14.68
C PRO A 122 7.33 -9.18 13.65
N GLU A 123 8.03 -8.07 13.84
CA GLU A 123 8.99 -7.52 12.86
C GLU A 123 10.19 -8.44 12.58
N SER A 124 10.62 -9.26 13.52
CA SER A 124 11.78 -10.15 13.36
C SER A 124 11.52 -11.40 12.51
N THR A 125 10.27 -11.68 12.13
CA THR A 125 9.88 -12.93 11.46
C THR A 125 8.89 -12.75 10.31
N CYS A 126 8.43 -11.52 10.07
CA CYS A 126 7.34 -11.30 9.13
C CYS A 126 7.86 -11.18 7.69
N LYS A 127 7.46 -12.16 6.88
CA LYS A 127 7.52 -12.13 5.43
C LYS A 127 6.21 -12.65 4.87
N ILE A 128 5.55 -11.88 4.02
CA ILE A 128 4.33 -12.27 3.31
C ILE A 128 4.54 -12.05 1.82
N GLN A 129 4.01 -12.95 1.01
CA GLN A 129 3.88 -12.77 -0.43
C GLN A 129 2.41 -12.90 -0.80
N VAL A 130 1.91 -12.03 -1.68
CA VAL A 130 0.52 -12.02 -2.13
C VAL A 130 0.45 -11.90 -3.65
N SER A 131 -0.35 -12.77 -4.27
CA SER A 131 -0.74 -12.59 -5.68
C SER A 131 -1.96 -11.68 -5.75
N ILE A 132 -1.83 -10.54 -6.42
CA ILE A 132 -2.90 -9.55 -6.55
C ILE A 132 -3.68 -9.66 -7.86
N ALA A 133 -3.09 -10.29 -8.89
CA ALA A 133 -3.79 -10.65 -10.13
C ALA A 133 -4.83 -11.76 -9.91
#